data_AF-A0A4Y2TS13-F1
#
_entry.id   AF-A0A4Y2TS13-F1
#
_cell.length_a   1.000
_cell.length_b   1.000
_cell.length_c   1.000
_cell.angle_alpha   90.00
_cell.angle_beta   90.00
_cell.angle_gamma   90.00
#
_symmetry.space_group_name_H-M   'P 1'
#
loop_
_entity.id
_entity.type
_entity.pdbx_description
1 polymer ?
#
loop_
_entity_poly.entity_id
_entity_poly.type
_entity_poly.pdbx_seq_one_letter_code
_entity_poly.pdbx_strand_id
1 'polypeptide(L)'
;MYALRLASCVYTSDRISGYFWHITDTHVDQNYSRTGNAQNMCHEDLNSSESKANNVSDNGLYGNYLCDSPQYLINATVLSMKYIQSTPDFIIWTGDNLAHIEDLDVGWDITLESIRNTTLLLTSTFPNVPILPSIGNHDSFPPNILPTDNTTSNIYKGYLEKGRWKDLINESEWSTFVQVVRSRRRRKPSSKPDSTIGPPNLWAWYTLNVTQVRHPPSGVVRKSEVAGPGSGFILVI
;
A
#
# COMPACT_ATOMS: atom_id res chain seq x y z
N MET A 1 41.26 -55.48 8.76
CA MET A 1 39.85 -55.42 8.30
C MET A 1 39.48 -53.95 8.12
N TYR A 2 38.72 -53.66 7.08
CA TYR A 2 38.59 -52.37 6.40
C TYR A 2 37.75 -51.31 7.13
N ALA A 3 37.97 -50.06 6.73
CA ALA A 3 37.44 -48.82 7.29
C ALA A 3 35.90 -48.73 7.38
N LEU A 4 35.45 -48.00 8.40
CA LEU A 4 34.09 -47.49 8.56
C LEU A 4 33.68 -46.67 7.32
N ARG A 5 32.59 -47.04 6.65
CA ARG A 5 31.87 -46.14 5.73
C ARG A 5 30.72 -45.48 6.49
N LEU A 6 30.91 -44.21 6.84
CA LEU A 6 29.79 -43.33 7.14
C LEU A 6 29.25 -42.79 5.82
N ALA A 7 28.10 -43.28 5.38
CA ALA A 7 27.31 -42.62 4.36
C ALA A 7 26.21 -41.83 5.09
N SER A 8 26.48 -40.57 5.40
CA SER A 8 25.42 -39.63 5.76
C SER A 8 24.93 -38.99 4.46
N CYS A 9 23.78 -39.45 3.97
CA CYS A 9 23.08 -38.77 2.89
C CYS A 9 22.30 -37.61 3.53
N VAL A 10 22.88 -36.41 3.56
CA VAL A 10 22.12 -35.21 3.91
C VAL A 10 21.34 -34.81 2.66
N TYR A 11 20.06 -35.21 2.62
CA TYR A 11 19.10 -34.60 1.70
C TYR A 11 18.86 -33.16 2.17
N THR A 12 19.52 -32.17 1.56
CA THR A 12 19.07 -30.78 1.67
C THR A 12 18.04 -30.53 0.57
N SER A 13 16.78 -30.85 0.85
CA SER A 13 15.68 -30.70 -0.11
C SER A 13 14.52 -29.87 0.45
N ASP A 14 14.78 -28.86 1.27
CA ASP A 14 13.78 -27.83 1.53
C ASP A 14 14.20 -26.54 0.83
N ARG A 15 13.59 -26.29 -0.32
CA ARG A 15 13.56 -24.94 -0.89
C ARG A 15 12.72 -24.08 0.05
N ILE A 16 13.36 -23.32 0.93
CA ILE A 16 12.67 -22.29 1.72
C ILE A 16 12.10 -21.29 0.72
N SER A 17 10.78 -21.36 0.51
CA SER A 17 10.04 -20.45 -0.37
C SER A 17 9.23 -19.54 0.52
N GLY A 18 9.48 -18.24 0.44
CA GLY A 18 8.72 -17.21 1.14
C GLY A 18 7.61 -16.65 0.26
N TYR A 19 6.58 -16.09 0.89
CA TYR A 19 5.44 -15.48 0.24
C TYR A 19 5.16 -14.12 0.85
N PHE A 20 4.85 -13.14 0.02
CA PHE A 20 4.36 -11.84 0.47
C PHE A 20 3.20 -11.40 -0.41
N TRP A 21 2.33 -10.58 0.16
CA TRP A 21 1.34 -9.84 -0.63
C TRP A 21 1.85 -8.44 -0.92
N HIS A 22 1.51 -7.92 -2.09
CA HIS A 22 1.65 -6.49 -2.41
C HIS A 22 0.28 -5.96 -2.80
N ILE A 23 -0.24 -5.02 -2.02
CA ILE A 23 -1.49 -4.28 -2.26
C ILE A 23 -1.19 -2.79 -2.45
N THR A 24 -1.88 -2.14 -3.37
CA THR A 24 -1.64 -0.74 -3.72
C THR A 24 -2.90 -0.14 -4.35
N ASP A 25 -3.01 1.18 -4.36
CA ASP A 25 -3.97 1.95 -5.15
C ASP A 25 -5.42 1.48 -4.92
N THR A 26 -5.78 1.25 -3.66
CA THR A 26 -7.12 0.75 -3.33
C THR A 26 -8.21 1.74 -3.68
N HIS A 27 -7.92 3.05 -3.65
CA HIS A 27 -8.85 4.15 -3.96
C HIS A 27 -10.29 3.84 -3.56
N VAL A 28 -10.51 3.69 -2.26
CA VAL A 28 -11.81 3.29 -1.74
C VAL A 28 -12.76 4.47 -1.78
N ASP A 29 -13.85 4.29 -2.51
CA ASP A 29 -14.90 5.27 -2.64
C ASP A 29 -16.08 4.93 -1.72
N GLN A 30 -16.25 5.72 -0.66
CA GLN A 30 -17.34 5.56 0.29
C GLN A 30 -18.70 5.99 -0.28
N ASN A 31 -18.70 6.78 -1.36
CA ASN A 31 -19.89 7.31 -2.01
C ASN A 31 -20.28 6.53 -3.26
N TYR A 32 -19.56 5.43 -3.58
CA TYR A 32 -19.90 4.56 -4.69
C TYR A 32 -21.34 4.05 -4.58
N SER A 33 -22.15 4.34 -5.58
CA SER A 33 -23.52 3.85 -5.71
C SER A 33 -23.69 3.01 -6.97
N ARG A 34 -24.34 1.85 -6.81
CA ARG A 34 -24.71 0.96 -7.93
C ARG A 34 -25.70 1.61 -8.90
N THR A 35 -26.40 2.63 -8.43
CA THR A 35 -27.38 3.40 -9.21
C THR A 35 -26.92 4.84 -9.44
N GLY A 36 -25.69 5.18 -9.06
CA GLY A 36 -25.09 6.48 -9.30
C GLY A 36 -24.66 6.69 -10.74
N ASN A 37 -24.26 7.91 -11.05
CA ASN A 37 -23.85 8.32 -12.39
C ASN A 37 -22.38 7.93 -12.64
N ALA A 38 -22.12 7.02 -13.58
CA ALA A 38 -20.76 6.55 -13.87
C ALA A 38 -19.83 7.65 -14.41
N GLN A 39 -20.38 8.73 -14.98
CA GLN A 39 -19.60 9.90 -15.40
C GLN A 39 -19.28 10.85 -14.23
N ASN A 40 -19.89 10.62 -13.07
CA ASN A 40 -19.68 11.35 -11.83
C ASN A 40 -19.19 10.38 -10.73
N MET A 41 -18.14 9.60 -11.05
CA MET A 41 -17.52 8.64 -10.12
C MET A 41 -18.48 7.62 -9.49
N CYS A 42 -19.60 7.32 -10.16
CA CYS A 42 -20.67 6.45 -9.63
C CYS A 42 -21.34 7.00 -8.37
N HIS A 43 -21.24 8.31 -8.10
CA HIS A 43 -21.94 8.94 -6.98
C HIS A 43 -23.40 9.23 -7.33
N GLU A 44 -24.24 9.40 -6.31
CA GLU A 44 -25.63 9.81 -6.50
C GLU A 44 -25.72 11.31 -6.74
N ASP A 45 -26.49 11.70 -7.75
CA ASP A 45 -26.71 13.11 -8.08
C ASP A 45 -27.74 13.71 -7.10
N LEU A 46 -27.26 14.30 -5.99
CA LEU A 46 -28.07 14.85 -4.89
C LEU A 46 -29.09 15.93 -5.32
N ASN A 47 -28.87 16.58 -6.46
CA ASN A 47 -29.74 17.62 -7.02
C ASN A 47 -30.73 17.11 -8.07
N SER A 48 -30.68 15.83 -8.42
CA SER A 48 -31.59 15.23 -9.38
C SER A 48 -32.78 14.59 -8.65
N SER A 49 -33.83 15.39 -8.42
CA SER A 49 -35.17 14.84 -8.15
C SER A 49 -35.72 14.01 -9.34
N GLU A 50 -34.98 13.97 -10.46
CA GLU A 50 -35.31 13.32 -11.74
C GLU A 50 -34.49 12.07 -12.11
N SER A 51 -33.64 11.50 -11.24
CA SER A 51 -32.85 10.30 -11.61
C SER A 51 -33.53 8.96 -11.27
N LYS A 52 -34.78 8.97 -10.80
CA LYS A 52 -35.52 7.73 -10.46
C LYS A 52 -36.15 6.97 -11.62
N ALA A 53 -36.02 7.43 -12.86
CA ALA A 53 -36.52 6.67 -13.99
C ALA A 53 -35.77 7.07 -15.26
N ASN A 54 -34.97 6.12 -15.76
CA ASN A 54 -34.71 5.83 -17.18
C ASN A 54 -33.22 5.51 -17.42
N ASN A 55 -32.88 4.22 -17.31
CA ASN A 55 -31.67 3.59 -17.86
C ASN A 55 -30.30 3.92 -17.22
N VAL A 56 -30.19 4.10 -15.90
CA VAL A 56 -28.86 3.95 -15.27
C VAL A 56 -28.53 2.46 -15.26
N SER A 57 -27.52 2.06 -16.05
CA SER A 57 -26.96 0.72 -15.99
C SER A 57 -26.37 0.49 -14.61
N ASP A 58 -26.72 -0.61 -13.97
CA ASP A 58 -26.13 -1.02 -12.69
C ASP A 58 -24.60 -0.99 -12.77
N ASN A 59 -23.98 -0.15 -11.93
CA ASN A 59 -22.53 0.02 -11.90
C ASN A 59 -21.81 -1.24 -11.41
N GLY A 60 -22.54 -2.21 -10.84
CA GLY A 60 -22.01 -3.49 -10.42
C GLY A 60 -21.61 -3.53 -8.95
N LEU A 61 -21.63 -4.72 -8.37
CA LEU A 61 -21.27 -4.91 -6.95
C LEU A 61 -19.76 -4.71 -6.70
N TYR A 62 -18.94 -5.01 -7.71
CA TYR A 62 -17.48 -4.99 -7.62
C TYR A 62 -16.84 -3.78 -8.29
N GLY A 63 -17.63 -2.81 -8.75
CA GLY A 63 -17.11 -1.61 -9.39
C GLY A 63 -17.50 -1.47 -10.85
N ASN A 64 -17.24 -0.27 -11.38
CA ASN A 64 -17.43 0.14 -12.76
C ASN A 64 -16.10 0.71 -13.27
N TYR A 65 -15.77 0.48 -14.54
CA TYR A 65 -14.54 0.94 -15.18
C TYR A 65 -14.31 2.46 -15.14
N LEU A 66 -15.35 3.26 -14.87
CA LEU A 66 -15.27 4.73 -14.81
C LEU A 66 -15.18 5.28 -13.39
N CYS A 67 -15.11 4.43 -12.37
CA CYS A 67 -15.26 4.81 -10.98
C CYS A 67 -14.17 4.17 -10.12
N ASP A 68 -13.94 4.77 -8.96
CA ASP A 68 -13.07 4.20 -7.94
C ASP A 68 -13.73 3.02 -7.21
N SER A 69 -12.95 2.34 -6.38
CA SER A 69 -13.31 1.03 -5.85
C SER A 69 -14.41 1.11 -4.79
N PRO A 70 -15.53 0.37 -4.93
CA PRO A 70 -16.45 0.21 -3.82
C PRO A 70 -15.78 -0.56 -2.67
N GLN A 71 -16.16 -0.25 -1.44
CA GLN A 71 -15.70 -0.98 -0.24
C GLN A 71 -15.90 -2.50 -0.37
N TYR A 72 -16.93 -2.95 -1.10
CA TYR A 72 -17.19 -4.36 -1.34
C TYR A 72 -16.07 -5.05 -2.12
N LEU A 73 -15.51 -4.40 -3.16
CA LEU A 73 -14.38 -4.92 -3.93
C LEU A 73 -13.16 -5.10 -3.00
N ILE A 74 -12.84 -4.09 -2.20
CA ILE A 74 -11.69 -4.11 -1.31
C ILE A 74 -11.82 -5.21 -0.26
N ASN A 75 -12.99 -5.36 0.36
CA ASN A 75 -13.26 -6.45 1.30
C ASN A 75 -13.12 -7.81 0.64
N ALA A 76 -13.70 -8.00 -0.55
CA ALA A 76 -13.61 -9.26 -1.29
C ALA A 76 -12.15 -9.59 -1.67
N THR A 77 -11.36 -8.59 -2.06
CA THR A 77 -9.94 -8.73 -2.36
C THR A 77 -9.15 -9.19 -1.13
N VAL A 78 -9.27 -8.50 0.00
CA VAL A 78 -8.52 -8.84 1.22
C VAL A 78 -8.91 -10.22 1.77
N LEU A 79 -10.20 -10.58 1.70
CA LEU A 79 -10.66 -11.93 2.04
C LEU A 79 -10.11 -12.98 1.09
N SER A 80 -10.00 -12.67 -0.21
CA SER A 80 -9.42 -13.57 -1.20
C SER A 80 -7.92 -13.76 -0.99
N MET A 81 -7.19 -12.70 -0.66
CA MET A 81 -5.79 -12.81 -0.23
C MET A 81 -5.64 -13.79 0.93
N LYS A 82 -6.50 -13.66 1.95
CA LYS A 82 -6.51 -14.56 3.11
C LYS A 82 -6.81 -16.00 2.73
N TYR A 83 -7.75 -16.21 1.81
CA TYR A 83 -8.12 -17.53 1.32
C TYR A 83 -6.98 -18.20 0.52
N ILE A 84 -6.29 -17.45 -0.33
CA ILE A 84 -5.22 -17.96 -1.20
C ILE A 84 -3.94 -18.25 -0.41
N GLN A 85 -3.49 -17.29 0.40
CA GLN A 85 -2.30 -17.42 1.25
C GLN A 85 -2.57 -16.71 2.57
N SER A 86 -2.91 -17.52 3.58
CA SER A 86 -3.37 -17.03 4.89
C SER A 86 -2.25 -16.65 5.85
N THR A 87 -1.02 -17.11 5.57
CA THR A 87 0.19 -16.92 6.39
C THR A 87 1.39 -16.49 5.51
N PRO A 88 1.29 -15.36 4.79
CA PRO A 88 2.46 -14.78 4.14
C PRO A 88 3.48 -14.31 5.20
N ASP A 89 4.74 -14.19 4.80
CA ASP A 89 5.82 -13.70 5.67
C ASP A 89 5.61 -12.22 6.04
N PHE A 90 5.05 -11.43 5.12
CA PHE A 90 4.67 -10.02 5.31
C PHE A 90 3.73 -9.53 4.20
N ILE A 91 3.19 -8.32 4.37
CA ILE A 91 2.38 -7.60 3.38
C ILE A 91 3.06 -6.26 3.10
N ILE A 92 3.26 -5.92 1.83
CA ILE A 92 3.62 -4.57 1.39
C ILE A 92 2.33 -3.87 1.00
N TRP A 93 2.09 -2.67 1.53
CA TRP A 93 0.94 -1.84 1.19
C TRP A 93 1.42 -0.44 0.77
N THR A 94 1.32 -0.11 -0.51
CA THR A 94 1.97 1.10 -1.05
C THR A 94 1.12 2.36 -1.11
N GLY A 95 -0.02 2.39 -0.41
CA GLY A 95 -0.84 3.59 -0.24
C GLY A 95 -1.91 3.77 -1.30
N ASP A 96 -2.34 5.03 -1.47
CA ASP A 96 -3.45 5.47 -2.35
C ASP A 96 -4.80 4.85 -1.94
N ASN A 97 -5.25 5.25 -0.74
CA ASN A 97 -6.46 4.72 -0.12
C ASN A 97 -7.71 5.53 -0.45
N LEU A 98 -7.53 6.84 -0.61
CA LEU A 98 -8.63 7.76 -0.82
C LEU A 98 -9.00 7.80 -2.30
N ALA A 99 -10.29 7.78 -2.62
CA ALA A 99 -10.78 7.98 -3.97
C ALA A 99 -10.41 9.37 -4.55
N HIS A 100 -10.43 9.47 -5.87
CA HIS A 100 -10.27 10.68 -6.66
C HIS A 100 -11.54 11.54 -6.53
N ILE A 101 -11.63 12.29 -5.43
CA ILE A 101 -12.76 13.18 -5.14
C ILE A 101 -12.33 14.63 -5.36
N GLU A 102 -13.14 15.39 -6.10
CA GLU A 102 -12.88 16.81 -6.40
C GLU A 102 -13.39 17.78 -5.31
N ASP A 103 -14.22 17.29 -4.38
CA ASP A 103 -14.85 18.12 -3.35
C ASP A 103 -13.85 18.65 -2.30
N LEU A 104 -14.00 19.94 -1.99
CA LEU A 104 -13.20 20.68 -1.01
C LEU A 104 -13.47 20.27 0.45
N ASP A 105 -14.53 19.49 0.71
CA ASP A 105 -14.89 19.00 2.03
C ASP A 105 -14.06 17.77 2.47
N VAL A 106 -13.21 17.26 1.57
CA VAL A 106 -12.22 16.24 1.91
C VAL A 106 -11.07 16.88 2.66
N GLY A 107 -10.93 16.62 3.96
CA GLY A 107 -9.81 17.12 4.78
C GLY A 107 -8.88 16.01 5.27
N TRP A 108 -7.83 16.38 6.02
CA TRP A 108 -6.91 15.42 6.67
C TRP A 108 -7.63 14.37 7.52
N ASP A 109 -8.78 14.69 8.10
CA ASP A 109 -9.57 13.73 8.89
C ASP A 109 -10.12 12.59 8.04
N ILE A 110 -10.69 12.90 6.87
CA ILE A 110 -11.22 11.89 5.93
C ILE A 110 -10.08 11.05 5.34
N THR A 111 -8.97 11.70 4.95
CA THR A 111 -7.78 10.99 4.45
C THR A 111 -7.25 9.99 5.48
N LEU A 112 -7.08 10.42 6.74
CA LEU A 112 -6.58 9.56 7.81
C LEU A 112 -7.61 8.50 8.23
N GLU A 113 -8.91 8.76 8.07
CA GLU A 113 -9.96 7.76 8.26
C GLU A 113 -9.91 6.66 7.18
N SER A 114 -9.70 7.03 5.91
CA SER A 114 -9.52 6.03 4.84
C SER A 114 -8.33 5.11 5.13
N ILE A 115 -7.18 5.70 5.48
CA ILE A 115 -5.98 4.96 5.89
C ILE A 115 -6.25 4.07 7.11
N ARG A 116 -6.97 4.59 8.12
CA ARG A 116 -7.37 3.82 9.30
C ARG A 116 -8.19 2.60 8.90
N ASN A 117 -9.17 2.76 8.02
CA ASN A 117 -10.05 1.68 7.59
C ASN A 117 -9.25 0.57 6.88
N THR A 118 -8.32 0.93 5.99
CA THR A 118 -7.41 -0.05 5.37
C THR A 118 -6.52 -0.74 6.41
N THR A 119 -5.93 0.02 7.34
CA THR A 119 -5.14 -0.56 8.45
C THR A 119 -5.95 -1.57 9.25
N LEU A 120 -7.19 -1.24 9.63
CA LEU A 120 -8.05 -2.13 10.40
C LEU A 120 -8.49 -3.36 9.61
N LEU A 121 -8.79 -3.21 8.32
CA LEU A 121 -9.14 -4.34 7.45
C LEU A 121 -7.99 -5.33 7.32
N LEU A 122 -6.76 -4.84 7.07
CA LEU A 122 -5.58 -5.69 6.93
C LEU A 122 -5.19 -6.35 8.26
N THR A 123 -5.13 -5.58 9.36
CA THR A 123 -4.73 -6.11 10.68
C THR A 123 -5.75 -7.10 11.26
N SER A 124 -7.05 -6.87 11.06
CA SER A 124 -8.08 -7.82 11.50
C SER A 124 -8.06 -9.11 10.68
N THR A 125 -7.75 -9.05 9.38
CA THR A 125 -7.67 -10.22 8.51
C THR A 125 -6.37 -11.00 8.70
N PHE A 126 -5.27 -10.30 8.98
CA PHE A 126 -3.92 -10.85 9.13
C PHE A 126 -3.27 -10.45 10.47
N PRO A 127 -3.81 -10.90 11.62
CA PRO A 127 -3.42 -10.39 12.94
C PRO A 127 -1.97 -10.65 13.37
N ASN A 128 -1.27 -11.60 12.74
CA ASN A 128 0.11 -11.98 13.09
C ASN A 128 1.09 -11.77 11.93
N VAL A 129 0.69 -11.04 10.89
CA VAL A 129 1.51 -10.82 9.71
C VAL A 129 2.03 -9.37 9.75
N PRO A 130 3.35 -9.14 9.63
CA PRO A 130 3.90 -7.81 9.47
C PRO A 130 3.32 -7.10 8.24
N ILE A 131 2.81 -5.89 8.41
CA ILE A 131 2.34 -5.04 7.32
C ILE A 131 3.28 -3.84 7.22
N LEU A 132 3.75 -3.58 6.01
CA LEU A 132 4.75 -2.56 5.68
C LEU A 132 4.08 -1.49 4.81
N PRO A 133 3.52 -0.42 5.43
CA PRO A 133 2.84 0.63 4.70
C PRO A 133 3.80 1.66 4.09
N SER A 134 3.40 2.27 2.97
CA SER A 134 3.91 3.56 2.51
C SER A 134 2.78 4.53 2.20
N ILE A 135 3.12 5.83 2.20
CA ILE A 135 2.16 6.90 1.93
C ILE A 135 2.10 7.13 0.42
N GLY A 136 0.91 7.00 -0.16
CA GLY A 136 0.63 7.36 -1.56
C GLY A 136 0.38 8.86 -1.75
N ASN A 137 0.23 9.32 -2.99
CA ASN A 137 -0.09 10.73 -3.26
C ASN A 137 -1.54 11.10 -2.93
N HIS A 138 -2.48 10.18 -2.97
CA HIS A 138 -3.86 10.42 -2.54
C HIS A 138 -4.06 10.24 -1.02
N ASP A 139 -3.03 9.78 -0.31
CA ASP A 139 -3.00 9.71 1.15
C ASP A 139 -2.64 11.07 1.79
N SER A 140 -2.66 12.16 1.03
CA SER A 140 -2.41 13.52 1.53
C SER A 140 -3.58 14.46 1.27
N PHE A 141 -3.68 15.52 2.08
CA PHE A 141 -4.60 16.63 1.82
C PHE A 141 -3.89 18.00 1.77
N PRO A 142 -4.04 18.75 0.67
CA PRO A 142 -4.57 18.34 -0.63
C PRO A 142 -3.77 17.16 -1.26
N PRO A 143 -4.32 16.44 -2.24
CA PRO A 143 -3.61 15.33 -2.90
C PRO A 143 -2.28 15.78 -3.52
N ASN A 144 -1.32 14.86 -3.61
CA ASN A 144 0.04 15.06 -4.14
C ASN A 144 0.94 15.99 -3.32
N ILE A 145 0.47 16.46 -2.15
CA ILE A 145 1.18 17.43 -1.32
C ILE A 145 1.42 16.80 0.05
N LEU A 146 2.57 16.16 0.19
CA LEU A 146 3.09 15.78 1.49
C LEU A 146 3.82 16.98 2.11
N PRO A 147 3.43 17.42 3.31
CA PRO A 147 4.01 18.64 3.84
C PRO A 147 5.45 18.39 4.35
N THR A 148 6.29 19.41 4.29
CA THR A 148 7.76 19.29 4.49
C THR A 148 8.32 20.27 5.52
N ASP A 149 7.49 20.89 6.34
CA ASP A 149 7.89 21.88 7.34
C ASP A 149 7.76 21.35 8.78
N ASN A 150 8.25 22.09 9.78
CA ASN A 150 8.20 21.63 11.17
C ASN A 150 6.76 21.59 11.73
N THR A 151 5.86 22.41 11.20
CA THR A 151 4.41 22.38 11.48
C THR A 151 3.76 21.06 11.03
N THR A 152 4.43 20.33 10.13
CA THR A 152 3.99 19.06 9.55
C THR A 152 4.15 17.85 10.48
N SER A 153 4.93 17.94 11.56
CA SER A 153 5.08 16.79 12.49
C SER A 153 3.72 16.30 13.02
N ASN A 154 2.75 17.19 13.20
CA ASN A 154 1.40 16.84 13.62
C ASN A 154 0.64 16.00 12.59
N ILE A 155 0.89 16.20 11.29
CA ILE A 155 0.27 15.44 10.20
C ILE A 155 0.85 14.02 10.15
N TYR A 156 2.18 13.87 10.21
CA TYR A 156 2.80 12.54 10.28
C TYR A 156 2.38 11.79 11.56
N LYS A 157 2.25 12.48 12.70
CA LYS A 157 1.62 11.89 13.90
C LYS A 157 0.18 11.42 13.66
N GLY A 158 -0.55 12.09 12.76
CA GLY A 158 -1.88 11.69 12.32
C GLY A 158 -1.92 10.27 11.73
N TYR A 159 -0.95 9.88 10.91
CA TYR A 159 -0.87 8.51 10.37
C TYR A 159 -0.65 7.48 11.49
N LEU A 160 0.22 7.78 12.45
CA LEU A 160 0.47 6.90 13.60
C LEU A 160 -0.80 6.75 14.47
N GLU A 161 -1.44 7.87 14.83
CA GLU A 161 -2.53 7.90 15.80
C GLU A 161 -3.90 7.63 15.18
N LYS A 162 -4.31 8.44 14.20
CA LYS A 162 -5.62 8.34 13.54
C LYS A 162 -5.62 7.19 12.52
N GLY A 163 -4.60 7.14 11.67
CA GLY A 163 -4.38 6.09 10.65
C GLY A 163 -3.97 4.72 11.23
N ARG A 164 -3.70 4.66 12.54
CA ARG A 164 -3.37 3.44 13.31
C ARG A 164 -2.04 2.78 12.94
N TRP A 165 -1.13 3.49 12.29
CA TRP A 165 0.18 2.94 11.94
C TRP A 165 1.09 2.68 13.15
N LYS A 166 0.75 3.20 14.34
CA LYS A 166 1.41 2.79 15.58
C LYS A 166 1.26 1.29 15.89
N ASP A 167 0.25 0.63 15.32
CA ASP A 167 0.05 -0.81 15.43
C ASP A 167 0.93 -1.59 14.45
N LEU A 168 1.46 -0.92 13.41
CA LEU A 168 2.25 -1.52 12.33
C LEU A 168 3.75 -1.23 12.48
N ILE A 169 4.07 -0.03 12.98
CA ILE A 169 5.44 0.49 13.06
C ILE A 169 5.90 0.40 14.52
N ASN A 170 7.08 -0.18 14.73
CA ASN A 170 7.71 -0.25 16.05
C ASN A 170 7.94 1.15 16.65
N GLU A 171 7.73 1.28 17.97
CA GLU A 171 7.87 2.56 18.70
C GLU A 171 9.23 3.23 18.50
N SER A 172 10.31 2.43 18.38
CA SER A 172 11.66 2.94 18.11
C SER A 172 11.77 3.73 16.79
N GLU A 173 10.93 3.40 15.81
CA GLU A 173 10.93 4.02 14.47
C GLU A 173 9.99 5.23 14.37
N TRP A 174 9.11 5.46 15.36
CA TRP A 174 8.15 6.57 15.31
C TRP A 174 8.85 7.92 15.18
N SER A 175 9.97 8.09 15.88
CA SER A 175 10.75 9.34 15.81
C SER A 175 11.30 9.61 14.41
N THR A 176 11.72 8.57 13.68
CA THR A 176 12.14 8.64 12.28
C THR A 176 10.94 8.92 11.37
N PHE A 177 9.77 8.34 11.68
CA PHE A 177 8.55 8.49 10.88
C PHE A 177 7.97 9.90 10.93
N VAL A 178 7.90 10.49 12.12
CA VAL A 178 7.37 11.84 12.30
C VAL A 178 8.39 12.93 11.96
N GLN A 179 9.65 12.56 11.75
CA GLN A 179 10.66 13.47 11.24
C GLN A 179 10.46 13.65 9.75
N VAL A 180 10.23 14.90 9.33
CA VAL A 180 10.21 15.25 7.92
C VAL A 180 11.53 14.81 7.29
N VAL A 181 11.45 13.93 6.29
CA VAL A 181 12.58 13.62 5.41
C VAL A 181 12.91 14.90 4.65
N ARG A 182 13.78 15.75 5.24
CA ARG A 182 14.42 16.83 4.51
C ARG A 182 15.12 16.17 3.34
N SER A 183 14.67 16.46 2.13
CA SER A 183 15.30 16.01 0.89
C SER A 183 16.81 16.08 1.08
N ARG A 184 17.50 14.94 1.10
CA ARG A 184 18.97 14.95 1.11
C ARG A 184 19.37 15.73 -0.13
N ARG A 185 19.91 16.95 0.04
CA ARG A 185 20.47 17.74 -1.07
C ARG A 185 21.42 16.81 -1.80
N ARG A 186 21.07 16.48 -3.05
CA ARG A 186 21.94 15.71 -3.94
C ARG A 186 23.30 16.43 -3.98
N ARG A 187 24.40 15.74 -3.67
CA ARG A 187 25.74 16.26 -3.95
C ARG A 187 25.80 16.58 -5.44
N LYS A 188 26.09 17.84 -5.79
CA LYS A 188 26.28 18.33 -7.17
C LYS A 188 27.31 17.45 -7.90
N PRO A 189 26.96 16.79 -9.01
CA PRO A 189 27.89 16.61 -10.11
C PRO A 189 27.80 17.88 -10.96
N SER A 190 28.91 18.56 -11.17
CA SER A 190 29.01 19.76 -11.99
C SER A 190 28.36 19.61 -13.37
N SER A 191 27.22 20.26 -13.61
CA SER A 191 26.77 20.77 -14.91
C SER A 191 25.47 21.55 -14.72
N LYS A 192 25.35 22.71 -15.38
CA LYS A 192 24.14 23.56 -15.36
C LYS A 192 23.06 22.96 -16.27
N PRO A 193 21.78 23.14 -15.93
CA PRO A 193 20.75 23.37 -16.95
C PRO A 193 20.23 24.80 -16.84
N ASP A 194 20.19 25.48 -17.97
CA ASP A 194 19.47 26.72 -18.18
C ASP A 194 18.02 26.42 -18.60
N SER A 195 17.12 27.27 -18.12
CA SER A 195 15.75 27.52 -18.55
C SER A 195 14.67 26.43 -18.48
N THR A 196 13.64 26.79 -17.68
CA THR A 196 12.21 26.44 -17.73
C THR A 196 11.71 25.10 -17.14
N ILE A 197 11.10 25.25 -15.94
CA ILE A 197 10.07 24.41 -15.29
C ILE A 197 10.52 22.98 -14.94
N GLY A 198 10.96 22.80 -13.68
CA GLY A 198 11.38 21.50 -13.18
C GLY A 198 10.27 20.70 -12.49
N PRO A 199 10.23 19.36 -12.66
CA PRO A 199 9.86 18.43 -11.59
C PRO A 199 11.14 18.06 -10.81
N PRO A 200 11.10 17.83 -9.47
CA PRO A 200 10.47 16.62 -8.93
C PRO A 200 9.92 16.76 -7.49
N ASN A 201 8.62 16.51 -7.29
CA ASN A 201 8.13 16.13 -5.97
C ASN A 201 8.57 14.69 -5.72
N LEU A 202 9.71 14.54 -5.05
CA LEU A 202 10.30 13.27 -4.65
C LEU A 202 9.43 12.62 -3.57
N TRP A 203 8.63 11.66 -4.03
CA TRP A 203 7.98 10.57 -3.31
C TRP A 203 8.77 10.16 -2.07
N ALA A 204 8.11 10.19 -0.91
CA ALA A 204 8.68 9.76 0.36
C ALA A 204 8.86 8.24 0.33
N TRP A 205 9.97 7.78 -0.25
CA TRP A 205 10.45 6.42 -0.05
C TRP A 205 10.81 6.28 1.41
N TYR A 206 9.89 5.73 2.20
CA TYR A 206 10.25 5.16 3.48
C TYR A 206 11.19 3.99 3.17
N THR A 207 12.49 4.20 3.38
CA THR A 207 13.46 3.12 3.28
C THR A 207 13.30 2.33 4.56
N LEU A 208 12.45 1.30 4.53
CA LEU A 208 12.34 0.34 5.62
C LEU A 208 13.75 -0.22 5.85
N ASN A 209 14.31 0.08 7.01
CA ASN A 209 15.55 -0.54 7.46
C ASN A 209 15.20 -1.97 7.89
N VAL A 210 14.99 -2.87 6.93
CA VAL A 210 14.70 -4.29 7.17
C VAL A 210 15.98 -4.96 7.70
N THR A 211 16.32 -4.69 8.95
CA THR A 211 17.45 -5.33 9.66
C THR A 211 17.00 -6.48 10.56
N GLN A 212 15.69 -6.77 10.63
CA GLN A 212 15.15 -7.81 11.50
C GLN A 212 14.44 -8.98 10.82
N VAL A 213 14.52 -9.13 9.50
CA VAL A 213 14.31 -10.45 8.89
C VAL A 213 15.59 -11.25 9.17
N ARG A 214 15.57 -11.99 10.28
CA ARG A 214 16.70 -12.80 10.76
C ARG A 214 17.26 -13.67 9.63
N HIS A 215 18.58 -13.61 9.46
CA HIS A 215 19.39 -14.29 8.46
C HIS A 215 19.06 -15.78 8.23
N PRO A 216 19.12 -16.29 6.98
CA PRO A 216 19.60 -17.65 6.72
C PRO A 216 21.15 -17.67 6.76
N PRO A 217 21.79 -18.78 7.16
CA PRO A 217 23.24 -18.83 7.36
C PRO A 217 24.02 -18.71 6.04
N SER A 218 25.25 -18.20 6.17
CA SER A 218 26.13 -17.76 5.10
C SER A 218 26.58 -18.90 4.17
N GLY A 219 26.43 -18.73 2.85
CA GLY A 219 27.16 -19.56 1.89
C GLY A 219 26.62 -19.59 0.45
N VAL A 220 27.38 -18.97 -0.45
CA VAL A 220 27.53 -19.27 -1.89
C VAL A 220 26.44 -18.79 -2.85
N VAL A 221 26.79 -17.70 -3.54
CA VAL A 221 26.23 -17.25 -4.82
C VAL A 221 26.45 -18.31 -5.90
N ARG A 222 25.38 -18.70 -6.62
CA ARG A 222 25.48 -19.11 -8.03
C ARG A 222 24.25 -18.65 -8.82
N LYS A 223 24.53 -18.09 -10.00
CA LYS A 223 23.60 -17.91 -11.12
C LYS A 223 23.16 -19.27 -11.65
N SER A 224 21.88 -19.46 -11.94
CA SER A 224 21.41 -19.92 -13.26
C SER A 224 19.90 -19.83 -13.38
N GLU A 225 19.49 -19.43 -14.57
CA GLU A 225 18.13 -19.43 -15.12
C GLU A 225 17.43 -20.78 -14.93
N VAL A 226 16.13 -20.74 -14.63
CA VAL A 226 15.00 -21.37 -15.36
C VAL A 226 13.72 -20.97 -14.61
N ALA A 227 12.80 -20.33 -15.33
CA ALA A 227 11.48 -19.95 -14.83
C ALA A 227 10.63 -21.19 -14.50
N GLY A 228 10.05 -21.20 -13.31
CA GLY A 228 9.05 -22.16 -12.83
C GLY A 228 8.03 -21.45 -11.94
N PRO A 229 6.88 -22.07 -11.58
CA PRO A 229 5.67 -21.40 -11.10
C PRO A 229 5.88 -20.85 -9.69
N GLY A 230 6.41 -19.64 -9.63
CA GLY A 230 6.71 -18.90 -8.41
C GLY A 230 6.51 -17.42 -8.73
N SER A 231 5.25 -17.04 -8.89
CA SER A 231 4.85 -15.66 -9.13
C SER A 231 3.91 -15.25 -8.01
N GLY A 232 4.40 -14.34 -7.16
CA GLY A 232 3.51 -13.56 -6.31
C GLY A 232 2.55 -12.79 -7.21
N PHE A 233 1.28 -12.77 -6.83
CA PHE A 233 0.29 -11.94 -7.51
C PHE A 233 0.48 -10.50 -7.02
N ILE A 234 0.77 -9.60 -7.95
CA ILE A 234 0.67 -8.16 -7.74
C ILE A 234 -0.72 -7.79 -8.25
N LEU A 235 -1.59 -7.36 -7.33
CA LEU A 235 -2.86 -6.75 -7.73
C LEU A 235 -2.68 -5.24 -7.63
N VAL A 236 -2.64 -4.59 -8.79
CA VAL A 236 -2.92 -3.17 -8.93
C VAL A 236 -4.41 -3.10 -9.22
N ILE A 237 -5.18 -2.45 -8.35
CA ILE A 237 -6.61 -2.20 -8.60
C ILE A 237 -6.70 -0.94 -9.46
#